data_AF-A0A5E4NEB1-F1
#
_entry.id   AF-A0A5E4NEB1-F1
#
_cell.length_a   1.000
_cell.length_b   1.000
_cell.length_c   1.000
_cell.angle_alpha   90.00
_cell.angle_beta   90.00
_cell.angle_gamma   90.00
#
_symmetry.space_group_name_H-M   'P 1'
#
loop_
_entity.id
_entity.type
_entity.pdbx_description
1 polymer ?
#
loop_
_entity_poly.entity_id
_entity_poly.type
_entity_poly.pdbx_seq_one_letter_code
_entity_poly.pdbx_strand_id
1 'polypeptide(L)'
;MKNETFKSYLCGLSAIEDPDYSLWKATRQLKRPRVHIPPIRKKDGTWARSDQDKAELNDIVSELDSTQCQPLNFTREFIRYFTPLEVTYKIDTNINTKNDTWVR
;
A
#
# COMPACT_ATOMS: atom_id res chain seq x y z
N MET A 1 0.73 29.65 11.73
CA MET A 1 1.33 29.75 10.38
C MET A 1 1.23 31.20 9.93
N LYS A 2 2.35 31.86 9.58
CA LYS A 2 2.30 33.24 9.07
C LYS A 2 1.90 33.17 7.59
N ASN A 3 0.82 33.84 7.19
CA ASN A 3 0.28 33.74 5.83
C ASN A 3 1.28 34.20 4.76
N GLU A 4 2.25 35.05 5.11
CA GLU A 4 3.25 35.57 4.18
C GLU A 4 4.24 34.50 3.70
N THR A 5 4.71 33.62 4.59
CA THR A 5 5.61 32.53 4.21
C THR A 5 4.92 31.49 3.33
N PHE A 6 3.59 31.33 3.50
CA PHE A 6 2.80 30.46 2.66
C PHE A 6 2.60 31.06 1.26
N LYS A 7 2.37 32.37 1.17
CA LYS A 7 2.25 33.09 -0.11
C LYS A 7 3.55 33.09 -0.91
N SER A 8 4.70 33.32 -0.26
CA SER A 8 6.00 33.26 -0.95
C SER A 8 6.30 31.85 -1.47
N TYR A 9 5.97 30.81 -0.69
CA TYR A 9 6.07 29.42 -1.12
C TYR A 9 5.21 29.13 -2.36
N LEU A 10 3.93 29.55 -2.37
CA LEU A 10 3.05 29.36 -3.53
C LEU A 10 3.55 30.09 -4.78
N CYS A 11 4.16 31.26 -4.62
CA CYS A 11 4.69 32.05 -5.74
C CYS A 11 5.92 31.41 -6.39
N GLY A 12 6.64 30.54 -5.66
CA GLY A 12 7.80 29.79 -6.14
C GLY A 12 7.47 28.42 -6.76
N LEU A 13 6.22 27.98 -6.73
CA LEU A 13 5.79 26.73 -7.36
C LEU A 13 5.67 26.95 -8.87
N SER A 14 6.61 26.40 -9.63
CA SER A 14 6.57 26.44 -11.09
C SER A 14 5.59 25.40 -11.64
N ALA A 15 4.96 25.71 -12.78
CA ALA A 15 4.18 24.74 -13.55
C ALA A 15 5.08 23.77 -14.36
N ILE A 16 6.37 24.09 -14.47
CA ILE A 16 7.38 23.34 -15.24
C ILE A 16 7.99 22.26 -14.34
N GLU A 17 8.42 21.16 -14.97
CA GLU A 17 8.90 19.87 -14.45
C GLU A 17 10.11 19.91 -13.47
N ASP A 18 10.24 20.92 -12.61
CA ASP A 18 11.20 20.85 -11.52
C ASP A 18 10.76 19.73 -10.55
N PRO A 19 11.55 18.65 -10.38
CA PRO A 19 11.10 17.45 -9.68
C PRO A 19 10.84 17.70 -8.20
N ASP A 20 11.44 18.75 -7.63
CA ASP A 20 11.40 19.03 -6.20
C ASP A 20 10.25 19.94 -5.78
N TYR A 21 9.70 20.78 -6.68
CA TYR A 21 8.79 21.88 -6.30
C TYR A 21 7.55 22.01 -7.19
N SER A 22 6.90 20.90 -7.53
CA SER A 22 5.62 20.92 -8.25
C SER A 22 4.43 21.26 -7.34
N LEU A 23 3.47 22.02 -7.89
CA LEU A 23 2.21 22.34 -7.21
C LEU A 23 1.44 21.09 -6.75
N TRP A 24 1.53 20.00 -7.51
CA TRP A 24 0.94 18.72 -7.13
C TRP A 24 1.59 18.13 -5.88
N LYS A 25 2.93 18.13 -5.75
CA LYS A 25 3.59 17.66 -4.52
C LYS A 25 3.18 18.48 -3.30
N ALA A 26 3.10 19.81 -3.47
CA ALA A 26 2.69 20.74 -2.42
C ALA A 26 1.24 20.51 -1.94
N THR A 27 0.34 20.18 -2.85
CA THR A 27 -1.11 20.11 -2.57
C THR A 27 -1.62 18.69 -2.36
N ARG A 28 -0.89 17.64 -2.76
CA ARG A 28 -1.37 16.24 -2.73
C ARG A 28 -1.80 15.78 -1.33
N GLN A 29 -1.19 16.29 -0.26
CA GLN A 29 -1.54 15.89 1.11
C GLN A 29 -2.72 16.68 1.70
N LEU A 30 -3.18 17.76 1.04
CA LEU A 30 -4.34 18.51 1.49
C LEU A 30 -5.60 17.66 1.40
N LYS A 31 -6.43 17.68 2.46
CA LYS A 31 -7.69 16.92 2.57
C LYS A 31 -7.57 15.39 2.46
N ARG A 32 -6.36 14.83 2.48
CA ARG A 32 -6.19 13.38 2.56
C ARG A 32 -6.25 12.93 4.02
N PRO A 33 -7.06 11.90 4.34
CA PRO A 33 -6.97 11.24 5.64
C PRO A 33 -5.54 10.77 5.85
N ARG A 34 -4.91 11.21 6.95
CA ARG A 34 -3.62 10.64 7.35
C ARG A 34 -3.91 9.22 7.85
N VAL A 35 -3.35 8.23 7.17
CA VAL A 35 -3.42 6.85 7.62
C VAL A 35 -2.73 6.77 8.97
N HIS A 36 -3.47 6.42 10.01
CA HIS A 36 -2.90 6.21 11.33
C HIS A 36 -2.02 4.96 11.30
N ILE A 37 -0.72 5.14 11.51
CA ILE A 37 0.23 4.03 11.62
C ILE A 37 0.26 3.61 13.09
N PRO A 38 -0.27 2.43 13.45
CA PRO A 38 -0.29 1.99 14.84
C PRO A 38 1.14 1.86 15.42
N PRO A 39 1.30 2.04 16.74
CA PRO A 39 2.56 1.75 17.42
C PRO A 39 2.94 0.27 17.26
N ILE A 40 4.23 -0.01 17.10
CA ILE A 40 4.75 -1.39 16.98
C ILE A 40 5.27 -1.83 18.36
N ARG A 41 5.03 -3.09 18.74
CA ARG A 41 5.50 -3.61 20.03
C ARG A 41 6.99 -4.01 19.93
N LYS A 42 7.82 -3.50 20.83
CA LYS A 42 9.25 -3.84 20.95
C LYS A 42 9.44 -5.20 21.63
N LYS A 43 10.65 -5.77 21.51
CA LYS A 43 11.06 -7.01 22.21
C LYS A 43 10.92 -6.87 23.74
N ASP A 44 11.22 -5.69 24.27
CA ASP A 44 11.14 -5.37 25.71
C ASP A 44 9.69 -5.17 26.21
N GLY A 45 8.68 -5.38 25.36
CA GLY A 45 7.25 -5.20 25.69
C GLY A 45 6.77 -3.74 25.67
N THR A 46 7.67 -2.77 25.45
CA THR A 46 7.34 -1.35 25.27
C THR A 46 6.85 -1.07 23.84
N TRP A 47 6.25 0.10 23.59
CA TRP A 47 5.69 0.46 22.28
C TRP A 47 6.56 1.49 21.56
N ALA A 48 6.92 1.19 20.31
CA ALA A 48 7.56 2.13 19.38
C ALA A 48 6.53 3.12 18.84
N ARG A 49 6.52 4.32 19.43
CA ARG A 49 5.60 5.40 19.08
C ARG A 49 6.19 6.39 18.09
N SER A 50 7.51 6.60 18.13
CA SER A 50 8.22 7.49 17.21
C SER A 50 8.58 6.77 15.91
N ASP A 51 8.77 7.53 14.83
CA ASP A 51 9.22 6.96 13.55
C ASP A 51 10.65 6.42 13.65
N GLN A 52 11.49 7.00 14.51
CA GLN A 52 12.86 6.53 14.78
C GLN A 52 12.84 5.17 15.47
N ASP A 53 12.01 5.00 16.50
CA ASP A 53 11.85 3.72 17.21
C ASP A 53 11.35 2.61 16.29
N LYS A 54 10.52 2.96 15.30
CA LYS A 54 10.01 2.01 14.31
C LYS A 54 11.09 1.61 13.29
N ALA A 55 11.96 2.55 12.90
CA ALA A 55 13.08 2.26 12.00
C ALA A 55 14.07 1.27 12.64
N GLU A 56 14.43 1.51 13.90
CA GLU A 56 15.32 0.61 14.66
C GLU A 56 14.74 -0.80 14.82
N LEU A 57 13.41 -0.92 14.93
CA LEU A 57 12.76 -2.24 14.94
C LEU A 57 12.84 -2.95 13.59
N ASN A 58 12.72 -2.24 12.47
CA ASN A 58 12.78 -2.85 11.14
C ASN A 58 14.17 -3.41 10.81
N ASP A 59 15.23 -2.73 11.26
CA ASP A 59 16.61 -3.23 11.10
C ASP A 59 16.80 -4.57 11.85
N ILE A 60 16.16 -4.73 13.00
CA ILE A 60 16.22 -5.96 13.81
C ILE A 60 15.34 -7.09 13.21
N VAL A 61 14.21 -6.76 12.58
CA VAL A 61 13.30 -7.75 11.95
C VAL A 61 13.86 -8.30 10.64
N SER A 62 14.82 -7.61 10.02
CA SER A 62 15.54 -8.08 8.83
C SER A 62 16.26 -9.42 9.05
N GLU A 63 16.63 -9.74 10.30
CA GLU A 63 17.27 -11.01 10.66
C GLU A 63 16.26 -12.14 10.94
N LEU A 64 14.96 -11.82 11.14
CA LEU A 64 13.95 -12.79 11.57
C LEU A 64 12.84 -13.10 10.55
N ASP A 65 12.80 -12.44 9.39
CA ASP A 65 11.65 -12.56 8.48
C ASP A 65 11.97 -12.83 7.00
N SER A 66 13.16 -13.36 6.72
CA SER A 66 13.48 -13.90 5.38
C SER A 66 12.77 -15.24 5.08
N THR A 67 11.85 -15.71 5.93
CA THR A 67 11.18 -17.02 5.72
C THR A 67 9.68 -16.96 5.39
N GLN A 68 9.04 -15.80 5.23
CA GLN A 68 7.62 -15.82 4.82
C GLN A 68 7.13 -14.71 3.88
N CYS A 69 7.97 -14.24 2.98
CA CYS A 69 7.50 -13.73 1.69
C CYS A 69 8.29 -14.43 0.58
N GLN A 70 7.77 -15.55 0.09
CA GLN A 70 8.24 -16.00 -1.22
C GLN A 70 7.87 -14.89 -2.21
N PRO A 71 8.81 -14.40 -3.04
CA PRO A 71 8.45 -13.50 -4.11
C PRO A 71 7.37 -14.21 -4.95
N LEU A 72 6.25 -13.53 -5.20
CA LEU A 72 5.15 -13.90 -6.10
C LEU A 72 5.59 -14.09 -7.57
N ASN A 73 6.87 -14.37 -7.79
CA ASN A 73 7.56 -14.41 -9.06
C ASN A 73 8.07 -15.83 -9.38
N PHE A 74 8.08 -16.78 -8.44
CA PHE A 74 8.56 -18.14 -8.73
C PHE A 74 7.52 -19.04 -9.43
N THR A 75 6.24 -18.65 -9.42
CA THR A 75 5.19 -19.32 -10.21
C THR A 75 4.45 -18.35 -11.13
N ARG A 76 5.12 -17.27 -11.57
CA ARG A 76 4.70 -16.53 -12.77
C ARG A 76 5.07 -17.32 -14.03
N GLU A 77 4.69 -18.60 -14.08
CA GLU A 77 4.36 -19.16 -15.37
C GLU A 77 3.17 -18.34 -15.86
N PHE A 78 3.48 -17.41 -16.76
CA PHE A 78 2.59 -16.66 -17.63
C PHE A 78 1.11 -16.76 -17.21
N ILE A 79 0.62 -15.81 -16.40
CA ILE A 79 -0.80 -15.76 -16.05
C ILE A 79 -1.56 -15.70 -17.39
N ARG A 80 -2.17 -16.83 -17.76
CA ARG A 80 -2.84 -16.98 -19.05
C ARG A 80 -4.01 -16.00 -19.06
N TYR A 81 -4.06 -15.13 -20.06
CA TYR A 81 -5.22 -14.28 -20.27
C TYR A 81 -6.42 -15.17 -20.63
N PHE A 82 -7.56 -14.92 -19.99
CA PHE A 82 -8.83 -15.59 -20.27
C PHE A 82 -9.82 -14.59 -20.84
N THR A 83 -10.62 -15.05 -21.79
CA THR A 83 -11.78 -14.30 -22.28
C THR A 83 -12.90 -14.29 -21.23
N PRO A 84 -13.78 -13.27 -21.22
CA PRO A 84 -14.92 -13.24 -20.30
C PRO A 84 -15.77 -14.52 -20.33
N LEU A 85 -15.94 -15.14 -21.50
CA LEU A 85 -16.70 -16.38 -21.68
C LEU A 85 -16.02 -17.61 -21.01
N GLU A 86 -14.70 -17.70 -21.08
CA GLU A 86 -13.96 -18.78 -20.39
C GLU A 86 -14.06 -18.63 -18.86
N VAL A 87 -14.09 -17.38 -18.36
CA VAL A 87 -14.26 -17.08 -16.93
C VAL A 87 -15.65 -17.48 -16.46
N THR A 88 -16.71 -17.10 -17.19
CA THR A 88 -18.09 -17.46 -16.81
C THR A 88 -18.31 -18.97 -16.79
N TYR A 89 -17.86 -19.66 -17.85
CA TYR A 89 -17.95 -21.12 -17.91
C TYR A 89 -17.27 -21.79 -16.71
N LYS A 90 -16.05 -21.35 -16.35
CA LYS A 90 -15.33 -21.91 -15.19
C LYS A 90 -16.04 -21.68 -13.86
N ILE A 91 -16.68 -20.53 -13.69
CA ILE A 91 -17.44 -20.20 -12.47
C ILE A 91 -18.64 -21.14 -12.36
N ASP A 92 -19.39 -21.29 -13.45
CA ASP A 92 -20.60 -22.12 -13.46
C ASP A 92 -20.27 -23.59 -13.17
N THR A 93 -19.19 -24.12 -13.75
CA THR A 93 -18.82 -25.53 -13.53
C THR A 93 -18.21 -25.81 -12.16
N ASN A 94 -17.41 -24.90 -11.60
CA ASN A 94 -16.61 -25.18 -10.40
C ASN A 94 -17.16 -24.56 -9.10
N ILE A 95 -17.92 -23.48 -9.21
CA ILE A 95 -18.43 -22.72 -8.07
C ILE A 95 -19.93 -23.01 -7.89
N ASN A 96 -20.71 -22.94 -8.97
CA ASN A 96 -22.17 -23.06 -8.87
C ASN A 96 -22.70 -24.50 -8.77
N THR A 97 -21.93 -25.52 -9.17
CA THR A 97 -22.31 -26.94 -8.97
C THR A 97 -22.52 -27.33 -7.50
N LYS A 98 -22.02 -26.53 -6.55
CA LYS A 98 -22.21 -26.73 -5.10
C LYS A 98 -23.54 -26.18 -4.57
N ASN A 99 -24.26 -25.39 -5.36
CA ASN A 99 -25.46 -24.69 -4.91
C ASN A 99 -26.76 -25.46 -5.22
N ASP A 100 -26.71 -26.45 -6.13
CA ASP A 100 -27.88 -27.24 -6.55
C ASP A 100 -28.27 -28.36 -5.57
N THR A 101 -27.51 -28.56 -4.48
CA THR A 101 -27.84 -29.56 -3.45
C THR A 101 -28.78 -29.06 -2.35
N TRP A 102 -29.21 -27.78 -2.39
CA TRP A 102 -30.06 -27.16 -1.37
C TRP A 102 -31.51 -26.90 -1.81
N VAL A 103 -32.05 -27.69 -2.73
CA VAL A 103 -33.49 -27.69 -3.01
C VAL A 103 -34.05 -29.06 -2.65
N ARG A 104 -34.56 -29.18 -1.42
CA ARG A 104 -35.45 -30.26 -0.97
C ARG A 104 -36.73 -29.64 -0.44
#